data_AF-A0A956ST24-F1
#
_entry.id   AF-A0A956ST24-F1
#
_cell.length_a   1.000
_cell.length_b   1.000
_cell.length_c   1.000
_cell.angle_alpha   90.00
_cell.angle_beta   90.00
_cell.angle_gamma   90.00
#
_symmetry.space_group_name_H-M   'P 1'
#
loop_
_entity.id
_entity.type
_entity.pdbx_description
1 polymer ?
#
loop_
_entity_poly.entity_id
_entity_poly.type
_entity_poly.pdbx_seq_one_letter_code
_entity_poly.pdbx_strand_id
1 'polypeptide(L)'
;MGRNVAVTGAAGSLGRAVLDQLALDPEFERVVAVDRVDPKRSEAKIEFRQGDVRDPGITKHFEGCDAVVHLAFIVEHGSRDARLVEEVNIGGTQNVCRAAVEAGATQIVYASSIAAYGVHPEHAGKILTEDTPVRGNPEWYYSRNKAEVETWLDGFEAEHPDVAIARLRPTTFLSLKSTQRPVARLFHLPFVPYIRGSDTAMQITDEDDVATAFVLALKKRARGAFNVATDDALPPSQWGAAVGKPSVGLPAASVDLMDVAYRRGLTGVDPVWQRVGSRYPLVASNKKIKKELRWKPRYETTGAVLRALAGKPTAGASRATKMIFGGAVLLTRLRGGLPMTATERAQVGKINGTINVVFTGPHASEWHVRLRDGVPAFHEGLVDHADATVTCKEEDFLRMLTGDLAVTSAQFTGKMRLRGEGILGFFLPGVVTQFRRMLGAKGRRGLPMRLYAQTVLKSSGLKSRKESSR
;
A
#
# COMPACT_ATOMS: atom_id res chain seq x y z
N MET A 1 -9.08 4.54 -35.93
CA MET A 1 -8.81 5.45 -34.80
C MET A 1 -8.61 4.58 -33.58
N GLY A 2 -7.55 4.82 -32.80
CA GLY A 2 -7.37 4.08 -31.56
C GLY A 2 -8.29 4.60 -30.48
N ARG A 3 -8.48 3.82 -29.41
CA ARG A 3 -9.44 4.14 -28.35
C ARG A 3 -8.84 5.09 -27.33
N ASN A 4 -9.66 6.01 -26.85
CA ASN A 4 -9.32 6.95 -25.78
C ASN A 4 -9.95 6.48 -24.47
N VAL A 5 -9.16 6.39 -23.41
CA VAL A 5 -9.64 5.87 -22.11
C VAL A 5 -9.21 6.78 -20.97
N ALA A 6 -10.12 7.06 -20.05
CA ALA A 6 -9.78 7.69 -18.77
C ALA A 6 -9.63 6.64 -17.68
N VAL A 7 -8.68 6.82 -16.76
CA VAL A 7 -8.45 5.95 -15.60
C VAL A 7 -8.47 6.81 -14.35
N THR A 8 -9.45 6.61 -13.46
CA THR A 8 -9.46 7.28 -12.15
C THR A 8 -8.78 6.42 -11.09
N GLY A 9 -8.16 7.03 -10.09
CA GLY A 9 -7.32 6.29 -9.12
C GLY A 9 -5.99 5.86 -9.75
N ALA A 10 -5.54 6.61 -10.74
CA ALA A 10 -4.43 6.30 -11.62
C ALA A 10 -3.07 6.21 -10.89
N ALA A 11 -2.92 6.91 -9.76
CA ALA A 11 -1.70 6.87 -8.95
C ALA A 11 -1.70 5.71 -7.94
N GLY A 12 -2.82 5.01 -7.76
CA GLY A 12 -2.91 3.81 -6.96
C GLY A 12 -2.10 2.65 -7.55
N SER A 13 -1.81 1.64 -6.73
CA SER A 13 -1.04 0.44 -7.12
C SER A 13 -1.62 -0.25 -8.36
N LEU A 14 -2.91 -0.56 -8.34
CA LEU A 14 -3.61 -1.16 -9.49
C LEU A 14 -3.73 -0.18 -10.66
N GLY A 15 -3.96 1.12 -10.40
CA GLY A 15 -4.02 2.14 -11.44
C GLY A 15 -2.73 2.23 -12.23
N ARG A 16 -1.59 2.25 -11.54
CA ARG A 16 -0.26 2.21 -12.15
C ARG A 16 -0.04 0.96 -13.00
N ALA A 17 -0.50 -0.21 -12.56
CA ALA A 17 -0.40 -1.45 -13.32
C ALA A 17 -1.31 -1.46 -14.57
N VAL A 18 -2.51 -0.87 -14.48
CA VAL A 18 -3.40 -0.67 -15.64
C VAL A 18 -2.78 0.32 -16.63
N LEU A 19 -2.23 1.45 -16.15
CA LEU A 19 -1.54 2.42 -16.99
C LEU A 19 -0.34 1.80 -17.72
N ASP A 20 0.49 0.98 -17.05
CA ASP A 20 1.61 0.27 -17.68
C ASP A 20 1.15 -0.54 -18.90
N GLN A 21 0.03 -1.24 -18.79
CA GLN A 21 -0.47 -2.09 -19.87
C GLN A 21 -1.14 -1.30 -20.98
N LEU A 22 -1.94 -0.28 -20.66
CA LEU A 22 -2.55 0.61 -21.65
C LEU A 22 -1.49 1.41 -22.43
N ALA A 23 -0.40 1.81 -21.77
CA ALA A 23 0.74 2.48 -22.39
C ALA A 23 1.36 1.64 -23.53
N LEU A 24 1.42 0.33 -23.34
CA LEU A 24 2.06 -0.59 -24.27
C LEU A 24 1.11 -1.15 -25.34
N ASP A 25 -0.21 -1.07 -25.13
CA ASP A 25 -1.19 -1.62 -26.06
C ASP A 25 -1.50 -0.61 -27.20
N PRO A 26 -1.27 -0.96 -28.48
CA PRO A 26 -1.49 -0.07 -29.62
C PRO A 26 -2.96 0.18 -29.94
N GLU A 27 -3.91 -0.58 -29.37
CA GLU A 27 -5.35 -0.33 -29.53
C GLU A 27 -5.78 0.97 -28.83
N PHE A 28 -5.02 1.42 -27.83
CA PHE A 28 -5.28 2.66 -27.09
C PHE A 28 -4.37 3.79 -27.58
N GLU A 29 -5.01 4.84 -28.09
CA GLU A 29 -4.37 6.02 -28.66
C GLU A 29 -4.01 7.03 -27.58
N ARG A 30 -4.95 7.31 -26.65
CA ARG A 30 -4.77 8.25 -25.55
C ARG A 30 -5.29 7.66 -24.24
N VAL A 31 -4.54 7.88 -23.17
CA VAL A 31 -4.90 7.48 -21.81
C VAL A 31 -4.91 8.72 -20.91
N VAL A 32 -6.07 9.09 -20.38
CA VAL A 32 -6.21 10.19 -19.42
C VAL A 32 -6.12 9.62 -18.01
N ALA A 33 -5.00 9.86 -17.33
CA ALA A 33 -4.79 9.47 -15.94
C ALA A 33 -5.37 10.53 -15.00
N VAL A 34 -6.43 10.18 -14.25
CA VAL A 34 -7.11 11.07 -13.30
C VAL A 34 -6.83 10.63 -11.88
N ASP A 35 -6.21 11.49 -11.10
CA ASP A 35 -5.95 11.26 -9.68
C ASP A 35 -5.66 12.60 -8.98
N ARG A 36 -5.69 12.62 -7.64
CA ARG A 36 -5.30 13.79 -6.86
C ARG A 36 -3.79 14.00 -6.86
N VAL A 37 -3.03 12.93 -7.10
CA VAL A 37 -1.57 12.90 -7.14
C VAL A 37 -1.11 12.42 -8.51
N ASP A 38 -0.10 13.07 -9.08
CA ASP A 38 0.51 12.66 -10.35
C ASP A 38 1.09 11.23 -10.24
N PRO A 39 0.69 10.27 -11.12
CA PRO A 39 1.22 8.91 -11.11
C PRO A 39 2.70 8.81 -11.55
N LYS A 40 3.32 9.92 -11.97
CA LYS A 40 4.72 10.04 -12.44
C LYS A 40 5.02 9.13 -13.63
N ARG A 41 4.13 9.17 -14.61
CA ARG A 41 4.26 8.49 -15.90
C ARG A 41 4.79 9.45 -16.96
N SER A 42 5.68 8.95 -17.81
CA SER A 42 6.37 9.75 -18.83
C SER A 42 6.05 9.31 -20.26
N GLU A 43 5.27 8.24 -20.41
CA GLU A 43 4.85 7.69 -21.67
C GLU A 43 3.96 8.70 -22.42
N ALA A 44 4.30 9.02 -23.68
CA ALA A 44 3.69 10.11 -24.43
C ALA A 44 2.16 10.01 -24.60
N LYS A 45 1.60 8.78 -24.57
CA LYS A 45 0.14 8.58 -24.67
C LYS A 45 -0.61 8.80 -23.36
N ILE A 46 0.09 8.97 -22.23
CA ILE A 46 -0.53 9.19 -20.92
C ILE A 46 -0.57 10.69 -20.63
N GLU A 47 -1.78 11.23 -20.50
CA GLU A 47 -2.06 12.60 -20.10
C GLU A 47 -2.53 12.59 -18.63
N PHE A 48 -1.77 13.20 -17.72
CA PHE A 48 -2.22 13.36 -16.33
C PHE A 48 -3.14 14.57 -16.18
N ARG A 49 -4.28 14.36 -15.51
CA ARG A 49 -5.20 15.41 -15.09
C ARG A 49 -5.46 15.28 -13.61
N GLN A 50 -5.10 16.33 -12.86
CA GLN A 50 -5.35 16.34 -11.42
C GLN A 50 -6.84 16.52 -11.13
N GLY A 51 -7.44 15.58 -10.40
CA GLY A 51 -8.88 15.59 -10.10
C GLY A 51 -9.25 14.74 -8.89
N ASP A 52 -10.33 15.11 -8.20
CA ASP A 52 -10.95 14.34 -7.12
C ASP A 52 -12.29 13.80 -7.61
N VAL A 53 -12.58 12.52 -7.34
CA VAL A 53 -13.81 11.86 -7.80
C VAL A 53 -15.08 12.42 -7.19
N ARG A 54 -14.96 13.21 -6.12
CA ARG A 54 -16.09 13.92 -5.50
C ARG A 54 -16.42 15.24 -6.18
N ASP A 55 -15.54 15.77 -7.02
CA ASP A 55 -15.73 17.05 -7.70
C ASP A 55 -16.77 16.90 -8.82
N PRO A 56 -17.88 17.68 -8.80
CA PRO A 56 -18.85 17.70 -9.89
C PRO A 56 -18.22 18.06 -11.25
N GLY A 57 -17.12 18.82 -11.26
CA GLY A 57 -16.40 19.20 -12.47
C GLY A 57 -15.54 18.10 -13.09
N ILE A 58 -15.62 16.85 -12.60
CA ILE A 58 -14.83 15.72 -13.11
C ILE A 58 -15.18 15.34 -14.56
N THR A 59 -16.38 15.68 -15.05
CA THR A 59 -16.83 15.42 -16.43
C THR A 59 -15.83 15.90 -17.49
N LYS A 60 -15.22 17.09 -17.30
CA LYS A 60 -14.20 17.65 -18.21
C LYS A 60 -12.99 16.72 -18.41
N HIS A 61 -12.69 15.87 -17.43
CA HIS A 61 -11.58 14.94 -17.52
C HIS A 61 -11.89 13.76 -18.45
N PHE A 62 -13.16 13.49 -18.74
CA PHE A 62 -13.61 12.38 -19.58
C PHE A 62 -13.96 12.79 -21.01
N GLU A 63 -13.95 14.07 -21.34
CA GLU A 63 -14.21 14.58 -22.69
C GLU A 63 -13.29 13.92 -23.75
N GLY A 64 -13.92 13.38 -24.80
CA GLY A 64 -13.24 12.67 -25.88
C GLY A 64 -12.66 11.30 -25.49
N CYS A 65 -13.09 10.72 -24.36
CA CYS A 65 -12.79 9.34 -23.99
C CYS A 65 -13.96 8.42 -24.35
N ASP A 66 -13.67 7.28 -24.99
CA ASP A 66 -14.66 6.27 -25.33
C ASP A 66 -15.07 5.42 -24.11
N ALA A 67 -14.17 5.33 -23.12
CA ALA A 67 -14.34 4.49 -21.95
C ALA A 67 -13.71 5.11 -20.68
N VAL A 68 -14.26 4.75 -19.51
CA VAL A 68 -13.71 5.12 -18.21
C VAL A 68 -13.44 3.87 -17.36
N VAL A 69 -12.22 3.72 -16.86
CA VAL A 69 -11.84 2.74 -15.83
C VAL A 69 -11.88 3.42 -14.47
N HIS A 70 -12.76 2.96 -13.59
CA HIS A 70 -12.92 3.54 -12.26
C HIS A 70 -12.27 2.67 -11.17
N LEU A 71 -11.09 3.11 -10.70
CA LEU A 71 -10.29 2.40 -9.67
C LEU A 71 -10.19 3.18 -8.36
N ALA A 72 -10.55 4.47 -8.35
CA ALA A 72 -10.45 5.31 -7.16
C ALA A 72 -11.38 4.79 -6.05
N PHE A 73 -10.79 4.31 -4.97
CA PHE A 73 -11.52 3.77 -3.82
C PHE A 73 -10.61 3.74 -2.58
N ILE A 74 -11.14 4.12 -1.42
CA ILE A 74 -10.47 3.98 -0.13
C ILE A 74 -10.71 2.55 0.38
N VAL A 75 -9.67 1.72 0.30
CA VAL A 75 -9.70 0.32 0.76
C VAL A 75 -9.38 0.21 2.26
N GLU A 76 -8.40 0.96 2.74
CA GLU A 76 -8.04 1.05 4.16
C GLU A 76 -8.32 2.47 4.68
N HIS A 77 -9.35 2.61 5.53
CA HIS A 77 -9.75 3.91 6.04
C HIS A 77 -8.72 4.50 7.01
N GLY A 78 -8.03 3.68 7.80
CA GLY A 78 -7.05 4.15 8.78
C GLY A 78 -7.71 5.07 9.83
N SER A 79 -7.12 6.23 10.08
CA SER A 79 -7.70 7.26 10.96
C SER A 79 -8.69 8.20 10.26
N ARG A 80 -9.11 7.90 9.02
CA ARG A 80 -10.01 8.79 8.24
C ARG A 80 -11.45 8.67 8.74
N ASP A 81 -12.18 9.78 8.60
CA ASP A 81 -13.61 9.87 8.87
C ASP A 81 -14.38 8.89 7.97
N ALA A 82 -15.29 8.12 8.57
CA ALA A 82 -16.16 7.19 7.86
C ALA A 82 -17.03 7.88 6.80
N ARG A 83 -17.50 9.10 7.08
CA ARG A 83 -18.29 9.89 6.12
C ARG A 83 -17.47 10.22 4.88
N LEU A 84 -16.21 10.64 5.05
CA LEU A 84 -15.29 10.89 3.94
C LEU A 84 -15.08 9.63 3.10
N VAL A 85 -14.98 8.46 3.75
CA VAL A 85 -14.83 7.17 3.04
C VAL A 85 -16.05 6.89 2.17
N GLU A 86 -17.27 7.09 2.67
CA GLU A 86 -18.50 6.90 1.90
C GLU A 86 -18.66 7.95 0.79
N GLU A 87 -18.35 9.21 1.06
CA GLU A 87 -18.36 10.27 0.05
C GLU A 87 -17.42 9.96 -1.12
N VAL A 88 -16.23 9.40 -0.86
CA VAL A 88 -15.30 8.96 -1.92
C VAL A 88 -15.77 7.67 -2.58
N ASN A 89 -16.10 6.65 -1.79
CA ASN A 89 -16.31 5.29 -2.29
C ASN A 89 -17.66 5.09 -2.98
N ILE A 90 -18.73 5.72 -2.47
CA ILE A 90 -20.08 5.60 -3.01
C ILE A 90 -20.36 6.86 -3.82
N GLY A 91 -20.34 8.03 -3.19
CA GLY A 91 -20.64 9.30 -3.84
C GLY A 91 -19.71 9.59 -5.03
N GLY A 92 -18.41 9.37 -4.86
CA GLY A 92 -17.41 9.54 -5.91
C GLY A 92 -17.58 8.54 -7.05
N THR A 93 -17.94 7.29 -6.78
CA THR A 93 -18.24 6.32 -7.85
C THR A 93 -19.47 6.73 -8.65
N GLN A 94 -20.55 7.12 -7.96
CA GLN A 94 -21.76 7.59 -8.61
C GLN A 94 -21.49 8.82 -9.48
N ASN A 95 -20.68 9.76 -8.98
CA ASN A 95 -20.27 10.95 -9.70
C ASN A 95 -19.46 10.61 -10.95
N VAL A 96 -18.46 9.75 -10.85
CA VAL A 96 -17.65 9.30 -11.99
C VAL A 96 -18.51 8.60 -13.05
N CYS A 97 -19.43 7.73 -12.65
CA CYS A 97 -20.30 7.01 -13.58
C CYS A 97 -21.22 7.98 -14.34
N ARG A 98 -21.88 8.92 -13.65
CA ARG A 98 -22.71 9.96 -14.30
C ARG A 98 -21.87 10.84 -15.24
N ALA A 99 -20.74 11.33 -14.77
CA ALA A 99 -19.83 12.17 -15.53
C ALA A 99 -19.27 11.46 -16.77
N ALA A 100 -18.99 10.16 -16.68
CA ALA A 100 -18.54 9.37 -17.82
C ALA A 100 -19.62 9.34 -18.93
N VAL A 101 -20.88 9.11 -18.56
CA VAL A 101 -22.00 9.11 -19.50
C VAL A 101 -22.26 10.49 -20.07
N GLU A 102 -22.24 11.53 -19.23
CA GLU A 102 -22.39 12.94 -19.64
C GLU A 102 -21.32 13.35 -20.67
N ALA A 103 -20.07 12.90 -20.48
CA ALA A 103 -18.97 13.14 -21.41
C ALA A 103 -19.02 12.28 -22.70
N GLY A 104 -20.02 11.41 -22.83
CA GLY A 104 -20.23 10.56 -24.00
C GLY A 104 -19.48 9.22 -23.99
N ALA A 105 -18.89 8.81 -22.86
CA ALA A 105 -18.24 7.50 -22.77
C ALA A 105 -19.30 6.38 -22.91
N THR A 106 -19.00 5.39 -23.74
CA THR A 106 -19.92 4.26 -24.02
C THR A 106 -19.52 2.97 -23.32
N GLN A 107 -18.52 3.05 -22.44
CA GLN A 107 -18.08 1.94 -21.60
C GLN A 107 -17.53 2.41 -20.25
N ILE A 108 -17.89 1.71 -19.18
CA ILE A 108 -17.35 1.89 -17.83
C ILE A 108 -16.82 0.54 -17.33
N VAL A 109 -15.60 0.51 -16.81
CA VAL A 109 -15.04 -0.67 -16.12
C VAL A 109 -14.78 -0.31 -14.67
N TYR A 110 -15.63 -0.82 -13.79
CA TYR A 110 -15.56 -0.58 -12.35
C TYR A 110 -14.72 -1.65 -11.64
N ALA A 111 -13.79 -1.20 -10.79
CA ALA A 111 -13.11 -2.07 -9.86
C ALA A 111 -13.99 -2.38 -8.65
N SER A 112 -14.80 -3.43 -8.74
CA SER A 112 -15.47 -4.03 -7.59
C SER A 112 -14.51 -4.92 -6.78
N SER A 113 -15.03 -5.90 -6.04
CA SER A 113 -14.27 -6.88 -5.26
C SER A 113 -15.15 -8.06 -4.88
N ILE A 114 -14.56 -9.23 -4.66
CA ILE A 114 -15.28 -10.35 -4.01
C ILE A 114 -15.86 -9.98 -2.65
N ALA A 115 -15.34 -8.93 -2.00
CA ALA A 115 -15.90 -8.44 -0.74
C ALA A 115 -17.35 -7.93 -0.88
N ALA A 116 -17.82 -7.62 -2.10
CA ALA A 116 -19.21 -7.27 -2.37
C ALA A 116 -20.18 -8.41 -2.05
N TYR A 117 -19.76 -9.68 -2.18
CA TYR A 117 -20.57 -10.83 -1.76
C TYR A 117 -20.82 -10.84 -0.23
N GLY A 118 -19.87 -10.28 0.52
CA GLY A 118 -19.84 -10.34 1.98
C GLY A 118 -19.53 -11.74 2.50
N VAL A 119 -19.18 -11.80 3.78
CA VAL A 119 -18.71 -12.99 4.49
C VAL A 119 -19.86 -13.58 5.26
N HIS A 120 -20.40 -14.71 4.79
CA HIS A 120 -21.60 -15.33 5.35
C HIS A 120 -21.47 -16.84 5.53
N PRO A 121 -22.14 -17.45 6.52
CA PRO A 121 -22.03 -18.87 6.81
C PRO A 121 -22.38 -19.77 5.61
N GLU A 122 -23.35 -19.38 4.79
CA GLU A 122 -23.80 -20.18 3.66
C GLU A 122 -22.81 -20.24 2.49
N HIS A 123 -21.74 -19.44 2.54
CA HIS A 123 -20.63 -19.47 1.58
C HIS A 123 -19.61 -20.57 1.92
N ALA A 124 -19.64 -21.10 3.15
CA ALA A 124 -18.73 -22.15 3.59
C ALA A 124 -18.82 -23.39 2.68
N GLY A 125 -17.67 -23.80 2.14
CA GLY A 125 -17.56 -24.96 1.24
C GLY A 125 -18.06 -24.74 -0.19
N LYS A 126 -18.45 -23.50 -0.57
CA LYS A 126 -18.93 -23.18 -1.91
C LYS A 126 -17.91 -22.36 -2.69
N ILE A 127 -17.96 -22.49 -4.02
CA ILE A 127 -17.28 -21.61 -4.96
C ILE A 127 -18.33 -20.62 -5.49
N LEU A 128 -18.14 -19.33 -5.18
CA LEU A 128 -19.04 -18.26 -5.54
C LEU A 128 -18.91 -17.94 -7.04
N THR A 129 -20.04 -17.88 -7.74
CA THR A 129 -20.11 -17.39 -9.13
C THR A 129 -20.64 -15.96 -9.16
N GLU A 130 -20.59 -15.31 -10.30
CA GLU A 130 -21.10 -13.96 -10.50
C GLU A 130 -22.63 -13.83 -10.30
N ASP A 131 -23.35 -14.96 -10.36
CA ASP A 131 -24.78 -15.06 -10.04
C ASP A 131 -25.06 -15.05 -8.53
N THR A 132 -24.01 -15.17 -7.70
CA THR A 132 -24.14 -15.03 -6.25
C THR A 132 -24.56 -13.59 -5.94
N PRO A 133 -25.64 -13.36 -5.17
CA PRO A 133 -26.05 -12.02 -4.79
C PRO A 133 -24.97 -11.27 -4.02
N VAL A 134 -24.79 -9.98 -4.31
CA VAL A 134 -23.94 -9.10 -3.50
C VAL A 134 -24.67 -8.78 -2.20
N ARG A 135 -23.99 -8.97 -1.06
CA ARG A 135 -24.55 -8.75 0.27
C ARG A 135 -23.45 -8.33 1.24
N GLY A 136 -23.09 -7.06 1.23
CA GLY A 136 -22.01 -6.56 2.09
C GLY A 136 -22.28 -6.75 3.60
N ASN A 137 -21.22 -6.84 4.40
CA ASN A 137 -21.37 -6.91 5.87
C ASN A 137 -21.43 -5.51 6.51
N PRO A 138 -22.43 -5.20 7.36
CA PRO A 138 -22.52 -3.89 8.02
C PRO A 138 -21.28 -3.50 8.84
N GLU A 139 -20.69 -4.49 9.51
CA GLU A 139 -19.50 -4.37 10.37
C GLU A 139 -18.19 -4.14 9.58
N TRP A 140 -18.21 -4.34 8.25
CA TRP A 140 -17.03 -4.23 7.39
C TRP A 140 -17.29 -3.24 6.25
N TYR A 141 -16.96 -1.97 6.50
CA TYR A 141 -17.25 -0.86 5.59
C TYR A 141 -16.82 -1.10 4.14
N TYR A 142 -15.67 -1.76 3.92
CA TYR A 142 -15.20 -2.05 2.56
C TYR A 142 -16.16 -2.98 1.81
N SER A 143 -16.60 -4.05 2.46
CA SER A 143 -17.60 -4.98 1.92
C SER A 143 -18.95 -4.31 1.71
N ARG A 144 -19.41 -3.53 2.70
CA ARG A 144 -20.65 -2.75 2.62
C ARG A 144 -20.64 -1.80 1.42
N ASN A 145 -19.64 -0.92 1.33
CA ASN A 145 -19.57 0.10 0.28
C ASN A 145 -19.42 -0.53 -1.12
N LYS A 146 -18.70 -1.66 -1.25
CA LYS A 146 -18.62 -2.39 -2.53
C LYS A 146 -19.96 -2.97 -2.95
N ALA A 147 -20.70 -3.59 -2.02
CA ALA A 147 -22.03 -4.12 -2.31
C ALA A 147 -23.03 -3.01 -2.68
N GLU A 148 -23.01 -1.90 -1.94
CA GLU A 148 -23.90 -0.75 -2.18
C GLU A 148 -23.66 -0.13 -3.56
N VAL A 149 -22.41 0.05 -3.96
CA VAL A 149 -22.08 0.53 -5.30
C VAL A 149 -22.56 -0.44 -6.38
N GLU A 150 -22.43 -1.75 -6.18
CA GLU A 150 -22.93 -2.73 -7.16
C GLU A 150 -24.46 -2.71 -7.28
N THR A 151 -25.19 -2.60 -6.17
CA THR A 151 -26.64 -2.42 -6.19
C THR A 151 -27.04 -1.12 -6.90
N TRP A 152 -26.30 -0.03 -6.70
CA TRP A 152 -26.53 1.22 -7.43
C TRP A 152 -26.25 1.07 -8.94
N LEU A 153 -25.17 0.35 -9.30
CA LEU A 153 -24.82 0.08 -10.68
C LEU A 153 -25.88 -0.76 -11.42
N ASP A 154 -26.64 -1.62 -10.72
CA ASP A 154 -27.77 -2.34 -11.32
C ASP A 154 -28.85 -1.38 -11.85
N GLY A 155 -29.21 -0.37 -11.05
CA GLY A 155 -30.14 0.67 -11.49
C GLY A 155 -29.56 1.55 -12.58
N PHE A 156 -28.30 1.97 -12.43
CA PHE A 156 -27.62 2.82 -13.40
C PHE A 156 -27.46 2.13 -14.77
N GLU A 157 -27.20 0.82 -14.80
CA GLU A 157 -27.15 0.05 -16.05
C GLU A 157 -28.52 -0.06 -16.73
N ALA A 158 -29.60 -0.17 -15.96
CA ALA A 158 -30.96 -0.16 -16.49
C ALA A 158 -31.35 1.20 -17.10
N GLU A 159 -30.87 2.31 -16.53
CA GLU A 159 -31.08 3.68 -17.04
C GLU A 159 -30.22 4.00 -18.27
N HIS A 160 -29.09 3.31 -18.45
CA HIS A 160 -28.12 3.56 -19.52
C HIS A 160 -27.77 2.29 -20.33
N PRO A 161 -28.74 1.69 -21.05
CA PRO A 161 -28.54 0.43 -21.77
C PRO A 161 -27.44 0.51 -22.85
N ASP A 162 -27.21 1.68 -23.44
CA ASP A 162 -26.20 1.91 -24.47
C ASP A 162 -24.76 1.94 -23.93
N VAL A 163 -24.59 2.04 -22.61
CA VAL A 163 -23.28 2.09 -21.95
C VAL A 163 -22.92 0.68 -21.46
N ALA A 164 -21.78 0.15 -21.90
CA ALA A 164 -21.31 -1.14 -21.44
C ALA A 164 -20.66 -1.02 -20.05
N ILE A 165 -21.25 -1.62 -19.01
CA ILE A 165 -20.73 -1.55 -17.65
C ILE A 165 -20.18 -2.91 -17.22
N ALA A 166 -18.87 -2.99 -16.99
CA ALA A 166 -18.21 -4.17 -16.44
C ALA A 166 -17.83 -3.97 -14.97
N ARG A 167 -18.08 -4.99 -14.14
CA ARG A 167 -17.76 -4.97 -12.70
C ARG A 167 -16.74 -6.07 -12.41
N LEU A 168 -15.47 -5.71 -12.33
CA LEU A 168 -14.43 -6.70 -12.02
C LEU A 168 -14.36 -6.90 -10.51
N ARG A 169 -14.54 -8.14 -10.06
CA ARG A 169 -14.51 -8.57 -8.66
C ARG A 169 -13.22 -9.35 -8.37
N PRO A 170 -12.06 -8.67 -8.26
CA PRO A 170 -10.83 -9.35 -7.88
C PRO A 170 -10.89 -9.90 -6.45
N THR A 171 -10.25 -11.05 -6.26
CA THR A 171 -9.88 -11.57 -4.94
C THR A 171 -8.79 -10.70 -4.32
N THR A 172 -8.26 -11.08 -3.15
CA THR A 172 -7.05 -10.43 -2.64
C THR A 172 -5.97 -10.50 -3.71
N PHE A 173 -5.31 -9.37 -3.99
CA PHE A 173 -4.22 -9.33 -4.94
C PHE A 173 -2.99 -8.64 -4.35
N LEU A 174 -1.82 -9.11 -4.75
CA LEU A 174 -0.53 -8.62 -4.28
C LEU A 174 0.32 -8.17 -5.47
N SER A 175 1.01 -7.05 -5.28
CA SER A 175 1.94 -6.54 -6.26
C SER A 175 3.29 -7.22 -6.11
N LEU A 176 3.76 -7.91 -7.16
CA LEU A 176 5.13 -8.43 -7.21
C LEU A 176 6.17 -7.31 -7.41
N LYS A 177 5.72 -6.12 -7.83
CA LYS A 177 6.56 -4.91 -8.02
C LYS A 177 6.72 -4.14 -6.71
N SER A 178 5.76 -4.23 -5.78
CA SER A 178 5.79 -3.54 -4.49
C SER A 178 5.75 -4.50 -3.30
N THR A 179 6.93 -4.88 -2.80
CA THR A 179 7.10 -5.68 -1.57
C THR A 179 6.90 -4.86 -0.29
N GLN A 180 6.50 -3.58 -0.41
CA GLN A 180 6.33 -2.67 0.72
C GLN A 180 5.04 -2.90 1.52
N ARG A 181 4.07 -3.66 0.97
CA ARG A 181 2.83 -3.96 1.70
C ARG A 181 3.10 -4.86 2.92
N PRO A 182 2.43 -4.64 4.07
CA PRO A 182 2.65 -5.41 5.29
C PRO A 182 2.57 -6.94 5.09
N VAL A 183 1.64 -7.40 4.26
CA VAL A 183 1.46 -8.83 3.95
C VAL A 183 2.63 -9.43 3.16
N ALA A 184 3.22 -8.68 2.22
CA ALA A 184 4.39 -9.15 1.46
C ALA A 184 5.60 -9.39 2.38
N ARG A 185 5.72 -8.59 3.46
CA ARG A 185 6.80 -8.72 4.45
C ARG A 185 6.74 -10.00 5.26
N LEU A 186 5.55 -10.58 5.44
CA LEU A 186 5.38 -11.86 6.14
C LEU A 186 6.16 -12.97 5.44
N PHE A 187 6.22 -12.93 4.11
CA PHE A 187 6.92 -13.93 3.30
C PHE A 187 8.44 -13.80 3.34
N HIS A 188 9.00 -12.80 4.03
CA HIS A 188 10.45 -12.67 4.26
C HIS A 188 10.88 -13.09 5.66
N LEU A 189 9.94 -13.40 6.56
CA LEU A 189 10.25 -14.05 7.83
C LEU A 189 10.76 -15.48 7.58
N PRO A 190 11.49 -16.09 8.54
CA PRO A 190 11.92 -17.50 8.42
C PRO A 190 10.73 -18.48 8.52
N PHE A 191 9.55 -18.00 8.90
CA PHE A 191 8.29 -18.73 8.96
C PHE A 191 7.14 -17.83 8.48
N VAL A 192 6.02 -18.40 8.07
CA VAL A 192 4.81 -17.63 7.71
C VAL A 192 3.83 -17.64 8.90
N PRO A 193 3.56 -16.50 9.55
CA PRO A 193 2.58 -16.44 10.62
C PRO A 193 1.16 -16.50 10.08
N TYR A 194 0.27 -17.20 10.78
CA TYR A 194 -1.18 -17.12 10.59
C TYR A 194 -1.89 -17.02 11.93
N ILE A 195 -3.16 -16.61 11.96
CA ILE A 195 -3.93 -16.50 13.20
C ILE A 195 -4.80 -17.75 13.35
N ARG A 196 -4.65 -18.48 14.47
CA ARG A 196 -5.50 -19.64 14.77
C ARG A 196 -6.96 -19.20 14.90
N GLY A 197 -7.86 -19.95 14.28
CA GLY A 197 -9.29 -19.61 14.20
C GLY A 197 -9.65 -18.64 13.08
N SER A 198 -8.66 -18.16 12.32
CA SER A 198 -8.83 -17.29 11.14
C SER A 198 -8.06 -17.90 9.95
N ASP A 199 -8.19 -19.21 9.77
CA ASP A 199 -7.45 -20.02 8.78
C ASP A 199 -8.31 -20.33 7.55
N THR A 200 -9.04 -19.33 7.10
CA THR A 200 -10.00 -19.45 6.02
C THR A 200 -9.29 -19.46 4.67
N ALA A 201 -9.68 -20.36 3.76
CA ALA A 201 -9.08 -20.45 2.43
C ALA A 201 -9.24 -19.13 1.64
N MET A 202 -8.14 -18.65 1.06
CA MET A 202 -8.10 -17.40 0.31
C MET A 202 -7.47 -17.60 -1.08
N GLN A 203 -7.99 -16.88 -2.07
CA GLN A 203 -7.36 -16.73 -3.37
C GLN A 203 -6.49 -15.47 -3.39
N ILE A 204 -5.24 -15.62 -3.84
CA ILE A 204 -4.31 -14.50 -4.02
C ILE A 204 -3.93 -14.40 -5.49
N THR A 205 -4.27 -13.30 -6.12
CA THR A 205 -3.94 -13.01 -7.53
C THR A 205 -2.78 -12.03 -7.62
N ASP A 206 -2.00 -12.10 -8.69
CA ASP A 206 -1.01 -11.08 -9.00
C ASP A 206 -1.67 -9.77 -9.48
N GLU A 207 -1.13 -8.63 -9.08
CA GLU A 207 -1.67 -7.31 -9.45
C GLU A 207 -1.65 -7.04 -10.96
N ASP A 208 -0.61 -7.45 -11.69
CA ASP A 208 -0.60 -7.24 -13.14
C ASP A 208 -1.60 -8.18 -13.84
N ASP A 209 -1.81 -9.40 -13.31
CA ASP A 209 -2.85 -10.30 -13.80
C ASP A 209 -4.26 -9.69 -13.58
N VAL A 210 -4.49 -9.01 -12.44
CA VAL A 210 -5.71 -8.23 -12.22
C VAL A 210 -5.80 -7.06 -13.21
N ALA A 211 -4.73 -6.28 -13.40
CA ALA A 211 -4.71 -5.20 -14.39
C ALA A 211 -5.02 -5.68 -15.81
N THR A 212 -4.55 -6.89 -16.17
CA THR A 212 -4.83 -7.55 -17.45
C THR A 212 -6.34 -7.78 -17.63
N ALA A 213 -7.05 -8.14 -16.57
CA ALA A 213 -8.51 -8.29 -16.62
C ALA A 213 -9.22 -6.97 -16.99
N PHE A 214 -8.75 -5.82 -16.48
CA PHE A 214 -9.29 -4.51 -16.84
C PHE A 214 -9.06 -4.17 -18.31
N VAL A 215 -7.86 -4.40 -18.81
CA VAL A 215 -7.53 -4.16 -20.23
C VAL A 215 -8.37 -5.07 -21.13
N LEU A 216 -8.53 -6.35 -20.79
CA LEU A 216 -9.39 -7.26 -21.55
C LEU A 216 -10.87 -6.86 -21.50
N ALA A 217 -11.37 -6.41 -20.34
CA ALA A 217 -12.74 -5.91 -20.21
C ALA A 217 -12.99 -4.71 -21.12
N LEU A 218 -12.03 -3.77 -21.22
CA LEU A 218 -12.07 -2.67 -22.19
C LEU A 218 -12.15 -3.21 -23.61
N LYS A 219 -11.17 -4.02 -24.04
CA LYS A 219 -11.06 -4.53 -25.42
C LYS A 219 -12.28 -5.34 -25.87
N LYS A 220 -12.89 -6.09 -24.95
CA LYS A 220 -14.07 -6.91 -25.23
C LYS A 220 -15.41 -6.17 -25.06
N ARG A 221 -15.39 -4.88 -24.69
CA ARG A 221 -16.59 -4.12 -24.32
C ARG A 221 -17.47 -4.89 -23.33
N ALA A 222 -16.85 -5.47 -22.32
CA ALA A 222 -17.48 -6.39 -21.39
C ALA A 222 -18.68 -5.75 -20.66
N ARG A 223 -19.67 -6.58 -20.32
CA ARG A 223 -20.86 -6.20 -19.55
C ARG A 223 -21.10 -7.15 -18.38
N GLY A 224 -21.63 -6.62 -17.28
CA GLY A 224 -21.90 -7.35 -16.06
C GLY A 224 -20.66 -7.66 -15.21
N ALA A 225 -20.83 -8.55 -14.24
CA ALA A 225 -19.78 -8.89 -13.28
C ALA A 225 -18.82 -9.99 -13.79
N PHE A 226 -17.57 -9.91 -13.35
CA PHE A 226 -16.53 -10.93 -13.58
C PHE A 226 -15.65 -11.08 -12.34
N ASN A 227 -15.59 -12.28 -11.79
CA ASN A 227 -14.65 -12.62 -10.74
C ASN A 227 -13.23 -12.76 -11.32
N VAL A 228 -12.25 -12.13 -10.66
CA VAL A 228 -10.83 -12.24 -11.03
C VAL A 228 -10.11 -12.95 -9.90
N ALA A 229 -9.81 -14.23 -10.11
CA ALA A 229 -9.33 -15.13 -9.06
C ALA A 229 -8.36 -16.17 -9.62
N THR A 230 -7.49 -16.71 -8.76
CA THR A 230 -6.70 -17.91 -9.03
C THR A 230 -7.56 -19.18 -9.03
N ASP A 231 -7.06 -20.29 -9.57
CA ASP A 231 -7.79 -21.55 -9.70
C ASP A 231 -7.96 -22.29 -8.37
N ASP A 232 -7.09 -22.02 -7.39
CA ASP A 232 -7.10 -22.62 -6.07
C ASP A 232 -7.13 -21.54 -4.96
N ALA A 233 -7.69 -21.94 -3.82
CA ALA A 233 -7.64 -21.17 -2.59
C ALA A 233 -6.75 -21.89 -1.59
N LEU A 234 -5.86 -21.15 -0.92
CA LEU A 234 -5.01 -21.69 0.14
C LEU A 234 -5.33 -21.00 1.47
N PRO A 235 -5.57 -21.77 2.55
CA PRO A 235 -5.67 -21.19 3.88
C PRO A 235 -4.29 -20.65 4.32
N PRO A 236 -4.24 -19.58 5.13
CA PRO A 236 -2.99 -19.02 5.66
C PRO A 236 -2.02 -20.03 6.27
N SER A 237 -2.50 -21.08 6.92
CA SER A 237 -1.68 -22.17 7.48
C SER A 237 -0.89 -22.96 6.44
N GLN A 238 -1.31 -22.94 5.18
CA GLN A 238 -0.63 -23.63 4.07
C GLN A 238 0.30 -22.71 3.27
N TRP A 239 0.29 -21.40 3.54
CA TRP A 239 1.12 -20.43 2.81
C TRP A 239 2.61 -20.71 2.99
N GLY A 240 3.05 -21.14 4.18
CA GLY A 240 4.43 -21.55 4.43
C GLY A 240 4.87 -22.67 3.51
N ALA A 241 4.06 -23.74 3.40
CA ALA A 241 4.36 -24.87 2.51
C ALA A 241 4.50 -24.42 1.05
N ALA A 242 3.64 -23.49 0.60
CA ALA A 242 3.72 -22.95 -0.75
C ALA A 242 5.06 -22.28 -1.06
N VAL A 243 5.70 -21.63 -0.06
CA VAL A 243 6.96 -20.88 -0.21
C VAL A 243 8.19 -21.57 0.39
N GLY A 244 8.07 -22.84 0.79
CA GLY A 244 9.17 -23.61 1.39
C GLY A 244 9.56 -23.18 2.80
N LYS A 245 8.59 -22.72 3.61
CA LYS A 245 8.79 -22.26 4.99
C LYS A 245 7.83 -22.93 5.97
N PRO A 246 8.18 -23.07 7.26
CA PRO A 246 7.20 -23.48 8.26
C PRO A 246 6.11 -22.42 8.43
N SER A 247 4.87 -22.86 8.62
CA SER A 247 3.75 -22.00 9.02
C SER A 247 3.60 -22.02 10.54
N VAL A 248 3.45 -20.86 11.18
CA VAL A 248 3.35 -20.74 12.64
C VAL A 248 2.03 -20.08 13.03
N GLY A 249 1.20 -20.82 13.78
CA GLY A 249 -0.09 -20.33 14.27
C GLY A 249 0.06 -19.45 15.50
N LEU A 250 -0.39 -18.21 15.39
CA LEU A 250 -0.50 -17.25 16.46
C LEU A 250 -1.85 -17.41 17.19
N PRO A 251 -1.93 -17.15 18.51
CA PRO A 251 -3.20 -17.17 19.24
C PRO A 251 -4.23 -16.18 18.66
N ALA A 252 -5.52 -16.46 18.81
CA ALA A 252 -6.59 -15.55 18.37
C ALA A 252 -6.47 -14.14 18.98
N ALA A 253 -5.98 -14.04 20.22
CA ALA A 253 -5.70 -12.78 20.91
C ALA A 253 -4.67 -11.88 20.19
N SER A 254 -3.91 -12.40 19.22
CA SER A 254 -3.05 -11.59 18.35
C SER A 254 -3.84 -10.57 17.52
N VAL A 255 -5.12 -10.82 17.23
CA VAL A 255 -5.99 -9.83 16.58
C VAL A 255 -6.25 -8.63 17.50
N ASP A 256 -6.39 -8.85 18.80
CA ASP A 256 -6.60 -7.77 19.77
C ASP A 256 -5.34 -6.92 19.95
N LEU A 257 -4.17 -7.55 19.91
CA LEU A 257 -2.90 -6.82 19.85
C LEU A 257 -2.80 -5.98 18.57
N MET A 258 -3.27 -6.51 17.44
CA MET A 258 -3.32 -5.77 16.17
C MET A 258 -4.29 -4.59 16.24
N ASP A 259 -5.42 -4.74 16.91
CA ASP A 259 -6.38 -3.65 17.16
C ASP A 259 -5.77 -2.55 18.03
N VAL A 260 -5.09 -2.92 19.13
CA VAL A 260 -4.33 -1.95 19.94
C VAL A 260 -3.27 -1.24 19.10
N ALA A 261 -2.54 -1.98 18.26
CA ALA A 261 -1.55 -1.40 17.36
C ALA A 261 -2.20 -0.43 16.35
N TYR A 262 -3.33 -0.80 15.75
CA TYR A 262 -4.07 0.00 14.78
C TYR A 262 -4.58 1.30 15.41
N ARG A 263 -5.24 1.23 16.58
CA ARG A 263 -5.73 2.41 17.33
C ARG A 263 -4.61 3.35 17.78
N ARG A 264 -3.39 2.83 17.95
CA ARG A 264 -2.18 3.62 18.26
C ARG A 264 -1.42 4.07 17.01
N GLY A 265 -1.96 3.84 15.82
CA GLY A 265 -1.36 4.17 14.52
C GLY A 265 -0.10 3.36 14.18
N LEU A 266 0.20 2.28 14.93
CA LEU A 266 1.35 1.36 14.76
C LEU A 266 1.23 0.46 13.54
N THR A 267 0.03 0.29 13.01
CA THR A 267 -0.22 -0.40 11.74
C THR A 267 -1.32 0.31 10.98
N GLY A 268 -1.26 0.27 9.64
CA GLY A 268 -2.35 0.69 8.77
C GLY A 268 -3.38 -0.42 8.52
N VAL A 269 -3.04 -1.67 8.88
CA VAL A 269 -3.90 -2.83 8.68
C VAL A 269 -4.98 -2.84 9.76
N ASP A 270 -6.21 -2.62 9.32
CA ASP A 270 -7.40 -2.63 10.18
C ASP A 270 -7.72 -4.07 10.64
N PRO A 271 -7.93 -4.32 11.95
CA PRO A 271 -8.32 -5.63 12.47
C PRO A 271 -9.63 -6.19 11.92
N VAL A 272 -10.52 -5.36 11.35
CA VAL A 272 -11.78 -5.82 10.74
C VAL A 272 -11.56 -6.86 9.64
N TRP A 273 -10.46 -6.75 8.88
CA TRP A 273 -10.10 -7.71 7.84
C TRP A 273 -9.90 -9.11 8.40
N GLN A 274 -9.37 -9.23 9.61
CA GLN A 274 -9.23 -10.52 10.29
C GLN A 274 -10.48 -10.90 11.10
N ARG A 275 -11.08 -9.95 11.82
CA ARG A 275 -12.25 -10.21 12.68
C ARG A 275 -13.49 -10.59 11.91
N VAL A 276 -13.71 -10.01 10.73
CA VAL A 276 -14.90 -10.19 9.89
C VAL A 276 -14.52 -10.84 8.56
N GLY A 277 -13.54 -10.27 7.85
CA GLY A 277 -13.13 -10.70 6.52
C GLY A 277 -12.72 -12.18 6.43
N SER A 278 -12.19 -12.73 7.53
CA SER A 278 -11.71 -14.12 7.59
C SER A 278 -12.68 -15.10 8.27
N ARG A 279 -13.92 -14.70 8.62
CA ARG A 279 -14.87 -15.58 9.32
C ARG A 279 -15.34 -16.77 8.47
N TYR A 280 -15.57 -16.52 7.18
CA TYR A 280 -16.04 -17.52 6.21
C TYR A 280 -15.30 -17.33 4.87
N PRO A 281 -15.08 -18.40 4.10
CA PRO A 281 -14.33 -18.32 2.85
C PRO A 281 -15.08 -17.56 1.76
N LEU A 282 -14.34 -16.71 1.05
CA LEU A 282 -14.77 -16.05 -0.18
C LEU A 282 -13.97 -16.61 -1.35
N VAL A 283 -14.26 -17.86 -1.71
CA VAL A 283 -13.63 -18.53 -2.86
C VAL A 283 -14.51 -18.29 -4.08
N ALA A 284 -13.99 -17.58 -5.08
CA ALA A 284 -14.70 -17.19 -6.29
C ALA A 284 -14.28 -18.04 -7.50
N SER A 285 -15.24 -18.35 -8.37
CA SER A 285 -14.98 -19.00 -9.66
C SER A 285 -14.45 -17.98 -10.66
N ASN A 286 -13.38 -18.31 -11.38
CA ASN A 286 -12.86 -17.51 -12.51
C ASN A 286 -13.30 -18.05 -13.89
N LYS A 287 -14.26 -18.98 -13.93
CA LYS A 287 -14.67 -19.65 -15.18
C LYS A 287 -15.23 -18.66 -16.20
N LYS A 288 -16.06 -17.71 -15.76
CA LYS A 288 -16.69 -16.72 -16.65
C LYS A 288 -15.65 -15.82 -17.32
N ILE A 289 -14.71 -15.26 -16.56
CA ILE A 289 -13.69 -14.37 -17.11
C ILE A 289 -12.74 -15.11 -18.07
N LYS A 290 -12.37 -16.36 -17.77
CA LYS A 290 -11.58 -17.21 -18.68
C LYS A 290 -12.33 -17.52 -19.98
N LYS A 291 -13.64 -17.75 -19.90
CA LYS A 291 -14.49 -18.07 -21.05
C LYS A 291 -14.74 -16.86 -21.94
N GLU A 292 -15.20 -15.76 -21.36
CA GLU A 292 -15.71 -14.60 -22.11
C GLU A 292 -14.62 -13.59 -22.47
N LEU A 293 -13.73 -13.27 -21.52
CA LEU A 293 -12.66 -12.29 -21.74
C LEU A 293 -11.37 -12.93 -22.23
N ARG A 294 -11.29 -14.27 -22.25
CA ARG A 294 -10.07 -15.04 -22.57
C ARG A 294 -8.90 -14.70 -21.64
N TRP A 295 -9.21 -14.30 -20.41
CA TRP A 295 -8.21 -13.96 -19.40
C TRP A 295 -7.39 -15.20 -19.04
N LYS A 296 -6.06 -15.08 -19.11
CA LYS A 296 -5.09 -16.11 -18.75
C LYS A 296 -4.07 -15.46 -17.80
N PRO A 297 -4.14 -15.72 -16.49
CA PRO A 297 -3.18 -15.15 -15.56
C PRO A 297 -1.80 -15.75 -15.80
N ARG A 298 -0.74 -14.97 -15.53
CA ARG A 298 0.63 -15.48 -15.48
C ARG A 298 0.81 -16.49 -14.35
N TYR A 299 0.07 -16.30 -13.26
CA TYR A 299 0.05 -17.20 -12.12
C TYR A 299 -1.36 -17.76 -11.90
N GLU A 300 -1.59 -18.99 -12.33
CA GLU A 300 -2.90 -19.64 -12.22
C GLU A 300 -3.28 -19.99 -10.77
N THR A 301 -2.30 -20.21 -9.89
CA THR A 301 -2.53 -20.64 -8.51
C THR A 301 -2.07 -19.63 -7.48
N THR A 302 -2.78 -19.57 -6.34
CA THR A 302 -2.43 -18.81 -5.14
C THR A 302 -1.00 -19.15 -4.70
N GLY A 303 -0.66 -20.45 -4.65
CA GLY A 303 0.68 -20.89 -4.30
C GLY A 303 1.76 -20.37 -5.26
N ALA A 304 1.47 -20.27 -6.56
CA ALA A 304 2.42 -19.72 -7.54
C ALA A 304 2.66 -18.22 -7.33
N VAL A 305 1.62 -17.44 -7.05
CA VAL A 305 1.74 -16.02 -6.69
C VAL A 305 2.59 -15.85 -5.43
N LEU A 306 2.32 -16.66 -4.39
CA LEU A 306 3.08 -16.61 -3.15
C LEU A 306 4.56 -16.95 -3.33
N ARG A 307 4.89 -17.97 -4.14
CA ARG A 307 6.28 -18.30 -4.49
C ARG A 307 6.96 -17.17 -5.24
N ALA A 308 6.28 -16.60 -6.23
CA ALA A 308 6.82 -15.50 -7.01
C ALA A 308 7.12 -14.30 -6.10
N LEU A 309 6.23 -13.99 -5.15
CA LEU A 309 6.41 -12.92 -4.17
C LEU A 309 7.59 -13.20 -3.24
N ALA A 310 7.68 -14.41 -2.68
CA ALA A 310 8.77 -14.79 -1.77
C ALA A 310 10.15 -14.80 -2.45
N GLY A 311 10.19 -15.08 -3.75
CA GLY A 311 11.41 -15.07 -4.56
C GLY A 311 11.89 -13.69 -4.97
N LYS A 312 11.11 -12.61 -4.77
CA LYS A 312 11.54 -11.24 -5.05
C LYS A 312 12.50 -10.76 -3.95
N PRO A 313 13.67 -10.21 -4.29
CA PRO A 313 14.49 -9.52 -3.31
C PRO A 313 13.69 -8.34 -2.76
N THR A 314 13.60 -8.23 -1.44
CA THR A 314 13.09 -6.98 -0.84
C THR A 314 14.10 -5.89 -1.10
N ALA A 315 13.76 -4.92 -1.95
CA ALA A 315 14.26 -3.57 -1.73
C ALA A 315 13.67 -3.12 -0.39
N GLY A 316 14.41 -3.35 0.69
CA GLY A 316 13.95 -3.11 2.04
C GLY A 316 15.12 -2.75 2.91
N ALA A 317 14.90 -1.73 3.74
CA ALA A 317 15.80 -1.32 4.81
C ALA A 317 16.44 -2.54 5.49
N SER A 318 17.75 -2.50 5.71
CA SER A 318 18.45 -3.54 6.45
C SER A 318 17.80 -3.74 7.82
N ARG A 319 18.09 -4.89 8.46
CA ARG A 319 17.63 -5.15 9.84
C ARG A 319 18.02 -4.01 10.79
N ALA A 320 19.17 -3.36 10.54
CA ALA A 320 19.64 -2.21 11.30
C ALA A 320 18.76 -0.97 11.07
N THR A 321 18.44 -0.61 9.82
CA THR A 321 17.58 0.55 9.50
C THR A 321 16.15 0.35 9.99
N LYS A 322 15.59 -0.85 9.83
CA LYS A 322 14.29 -1.21 10.41
C LYS A 322 14.27 -1.11 11.92
N MET A 323 15.36 -1.50 12.60
CA MET A 323 15.47 -1.30 14.04
C MET A 323 15.60 0.19 14.38
N ILE A 324 16.51 0.95 13.77
CA ILE A 324 16.76 2.37 14.06
C ILE A 324 15.47 3.20 13.93
N PHE A 325 14.80 3.09 12.78
CA PHE A 325 13.60 3.86 12.49
C PHE A 325 12.38 3.27 13.21
N GLY A 326 12.22 1.94 13.24
CA GLY A 326 11.11 1.27 13.94
C GLY A 326 11.13 1.43 15.46
N GLY A 327 12.30 1.43 16.09
CA GLY A 327 12.43 1.70 17.53
C GLY A 327 12.38 3.19 17.87
N ALA A 328 12.79 4.09 16.98
CA ALA A 328 12.52 5.52 17.12
C ALA A 328 11.01 5.83 17.06
N VAL A 329 10.26 5.13 16.20
CA VAL A 329 8.79 5.14 16.17
C VAL A 329 8.19 4.63 17.48
N LEU A 330 8.69 3.49 17.99
CA LEU A 330 8.22 2.88 19.23
C LEU A 330 8.45 3.78 20.45
N LEU A 331 9.64 4.41 20.56
CA LEU A 331 9.98 5.32 21.64
C LEU A 331 9.17 6.62 21.59
N THR A 332 8.95 7.14 20.39
CA THR A 332 8.14 8.35 20.19
C THR A 332 6.68 8.12 20.60
N ARG A 333 6.11 6.97 20.23
CA ARG A 333 4.70 6.64 20.48
C ARG A 333 4.41 6.16 21.90
N LEU A 334 5.38 5.56 22.60
CA LEU A 334 5.21 5.10 23.98
C LEU A 334 5.60 6.16 25.03
N ARG A 335 6.48 7.11 24.71
CA ARG A 335 7.04 8.07 25.68
C ARG A 335 6.88 9.54 25.30
N GLY A 336 6.13 9.86 24.25
CA GLY A 336 5.90 11.25 23.80
C GLY A 336 7.12 11.87 23.12
N GLY A 337 8.03 11.05 22.58
CA GLY A 337 9.26 11.48 21.92
C GLY A 337 10.51 10.83 22.50
N LEU A 338 11.65 11.09 21.86
CA LEU A 338 12.95 10.77 22.42
C LEU A 338 13.26 11.75 23.58
N PRO A 339 13.96 11.33 24.65
CA PRO A 339 14.32 12.23 25.74
C PRO A 339 15.23 13.36 25.21
N MET A 340 14.74 14.60 25.28
CA MET A 340 15.46 15.81 24.86
C MET A 340 15.72 16.73 26.05
N THR A 341 16.84 17.45 26.01
CA THR A 341 17.11 18.60 26.88
C THR A 341 16.24 19.80 26.47
N ALA A 342 16.08 20.78 27.36
CA ALA A 342 15.30 21.99 27.07
C ALA A 342 15.86 22.77 25.86
N THR A 343 17.18 22.83 25.73
CA THR A 343 17.87 23.49 24.61
C THR A 343 17.64 22.79 23.27
N GLU A 344 17.64 21.45 23.25
CA GLU A 344 17.36 20.67 22.04
C GLU A 344 15.90 20.82 21.60
N ARG A 345 14.94 20.78 22.54
CA ARG A 345 13.54 21.10 22.24
C ARG A 345 13.36 22.49 21.66
N ALA A 346 14.12 23.47 22.14
CA ALA A 346 14.07 24.85 21.62
C ALA A 346 14.67 25.00 20.22
N GLN A 347 15.63 24.15 19.82
CA GLN A 347 16.19 24.15 18.47
C GLN A 347 15.32 23.36 17.49
N VAL A 348 14.85 22.18 17.86
CA VAL A 348 14.01 21.32 16.99
C VAL A 348 12.57 21.83 16.94
N GLY A 349 12.05 22.43 18.02
CA GLY A 349 10.70 23.00 18.08
C GLY A 349 10.49 24.22 17.18
N LYS A 350 11.56 24.80 16.61
CA LYS A 350 11.49 25.83 15.58
C LYS A 350 11.37 25.27 14.15
N ILE A 351 11.46 23.95 14.01
CA ILE A 351 11.45 23.24 12.74
C ILE A 351 10.13 22.46 12.66
N ASN A 352 9.13 23.04 12.01
CA ASN A 352 7.92 22.34 11.60
C ASN A 352 8.07 21.97 10.12
N GLY A 353 7.95 20.70 9.80
CA GLY A 353 8.08 20.24 8.41
C GLY A 353 8.17 18.72 8.27
N THR A 354 8.07 18.25 7.04
CA THR A 354 8.20 16.86 6.65
C THR A 354 9.46 16.66 5.82
N ILE A 355 10.30 15.71 6.23
CA ILE A 355 11.58 15.41 5.56
C ILE A 355 11.51 14.01 4.97
N ASN A 356 11.68 13.87 3.67
CA ASN A 356 11.92 12.60 3.02
C ASN A 356 13.37 12.14 3.27
N VAL A 357 13.57 10.85 3.53
CA VAL A 357 14.86 10.19 3.68
C VAL A 357 14.90 9.00 2.73
N VAL A 358 15.78 9.09 1.73
CA VAL A 358 15.97 8.10 0.67
C VAL A 358 17.32 7.42 0.88
N PHE A 359 17.28 6.15 1.25
CA PHE A 359 18.46 5.30 1.27
C PHE A 359 18.63 4.64 -0.09
N THR A 360 19.86 4.68 -0.61
CA THR A 360 20.25 4.06 -1.89
C THR A 360 21.21 2.89 -1.67
N GLY A 361 21.37 2.04 -2.68
CA GLY A 361 22.23 0.86 -2.64
C GLY A 361 21.47 -0.46 -2.39
N PRO A 362 22.17 -1.53 -1.95
CA PRO A 362 21.60 -2.89 -1.82
C PRO A 362 20.41 -3.00 -0.86
N HIS A 363 20.25 -2.03 0.03
CA HIS A 363 19.18 -1.93 1.03
C HIS A 363 18.38 -0.64 0.86
N ALA A 364 18.14 -0.25 -0.40
CA ALA A 364 17.40 0.96 -0.71
C ALA A 364 16.04 0.98 0.00
N SER A 365 15.72 2.12 0.62
CA SER A 365 14.47 2.30 1.34
C SER A 365 14.11 3.78 1.44
N GLU A 366 12.82 4.03 1.55
CA GLU A 366 12.25 5.37 1.54
C GLU A 366 11.46 5.59 2.81
N TRP A 367 11.67 6.75 3.40
CA TRP A 367 11.05 7.14 4.66
C TRP A 367 10.68 8.61 4.58
N HIS A 368 9.75 9.03 5.43
CA HIS A 368 9.56 10.44 5.72
C HIS A 368 9.45 10.65 7.22
N VAL A 369 9.88 11.82 7.67
CA VAL A 369 9.87 12.23 9.06
C VAL A 369 9.02 13.48 9.18
N ARG A 370 7.95 13.41 9.96
CA ARG A 370 7.18 14.60 10.33
C ARG A 370 7.72 15.18 11.61
N LEU A 371 8.07 16.45 11.58
CA LEU A 371 8.50 17.24 12.73
C LEU A 371 7.33 18.11 13.17
N ARG A 372 6.79 17.81 14.35
CA ARG A 372 5.76 18.63 15.00
C ARG A 372 6.15 18.83 16.45
N ASP A 373 6.17 20.08 16.90
CA ASP A 373 6.46 20.46 18.29
C ASP A 373 7.81 19.88 18.81
N GLY A 374 8.79 19.76 17.91
CA GLY A 374 10.12 19.22 18.24
C GLY A 374 10.21 17.69 18.32
N VAL A 375 9.15 16.95 17.98
CA VAL A 375 9.11 15.48 18.07
C VAL A 375 9.12 14.85 16.66
N PRO A 376 10.14 14.06 16.29
CA PRO A 376 10.18 13.38 15.00
C PRO A 376 9.31 12.12 14.99
N ALA A 377 8.32 12.08 14.11
CA ALA A 377 7.54 10.89 13.79
C ALA A 377 8.02 10.30 12.46
N PHE A 378 8.55 9.09 12.49
CA PHE A 378 9.05 8.41 11.29
C PHE A 378 7.96 7.53 10.67
N HIS A 379 7.93 7.53 9.35
CA HIS A 379 6.98 6.79 8.54
C HIS A 379 7.72 6.21 7.34
N GLU A 380 7.32 5.03 6.88
CA GLU A 380 7.84 4.47 5.65
C GLU A 380 7.17 5.11 4.42
N GLY A 381 7.92 5.18 3.32
CA GLY A 381 7.51 5.83 2.07
C GLY A 381 7.82 7.33 2.04
N LEU A 382 7.78 7.92 0.85
CA LEU A 382 7.96 9.35 0.63
C LEU A 382 6.63 10.10 0.76
N VAL A 383 6.71 11.39 1.05
CA VAL A 383 5.59 12.32 0.82
C VAL A 383 5.94 13.26 -0.34
N ASP A 384 4.95 13.57 -1.17
CA ASP A 384 5.15 14.32 -2.41
C ASP A 384 5.51 15.80 -2.17
N HIS A 385 5.09 16.37 -1.03
CA HIS A 385 5.38 17.74 -0.62
C HIS A 385 6.24 17.77 0.66
N ALA A 386 7.35 17.03 0.67
CA ALA A 386 8.32 17.16 1.75
C ALA A 386 9.05 18.50 1.65
N ASP A 387 9.16 19.20 2.77
CA ASP A 387 9.92 20.45 2.90
C ASP A 387 11.41 20.21 2.61
N ALA A 388 11.91 18.99 2.82
CA ALA A 388 13.22 18.56 2.33
C ALA A 388 13.29 17.06 1.99
N THR A 389 14.25 16.69 1.15
CA THR A 389 14.63 15.32 0.84
C THR A 389 16.12 15.12 1.07
N VAL A 390 16.45 14.15 1.91
CA VAL A 390 17.82 13.68 2.16
C VAL A 390 18.03 12.37 1.41
N THR A 391 19.12 12.26 0.66
CA THR A 391 19.48 11.04 -0.07
C THR A 391 20.90 10.64 0.27
N CYS A 392 21.11 9.39 0.71
CA CYS A 392 22.44 8.85 0.97
C CYS A 392 22.45 7.32 0.85
N LYS A 393 23.63 6.69 0.85
CA LYS A 393 23.71 5.23 1.01
C LYS A 393 23.39 4.85 2.46
N GLU A 394 22.72 3.72 2.65
CA GLU A 394 22.40 3.23 4.00
C GLU A 394 23.67 3.06 4.85
N GLU A 395 24.75 2.52 4.27
CA GLU A 395 26.03 2.34 4.95
C GLU A 395 26.66 3.66 5.43
N ASP A 396 26.62 4.70 4.58
CA ASP A 396 27.13 6.02 4.95
C ASP A 396 26.29 6.65 6.07
N PHE A 397 24.97 6.41 6.08
CA PHE A 397 24.10 6.81 7.18
C PHE A 397 24.44 6.11 8.49
N LEU A 398 24.67 4.80 8.46
CA LEU A 398 25.06 4.04 9.65
C LEU A 398 26.43 4.50 10.18
N ARG A 399 27.40 4.80 9.30
CA ARG A 399 28.69 5.40 9.68
C ARG A 399 28.53 6.79 10.29
N MET A 400 27.57 7.58 9.82
CA MET A 400 27.21 8.84 10.47
C MET A 400 26.66 8.59 11.87
N LEU A 401 25.80 7.61 12.09
CA LEU A 401 25.29 7.27 13.42
C LEU A 401 26.40 6.80 14.37
N THR A 402 27.39 6.03 13.90
CA THR A 402 28.44 5.46 14.74
C THR A 402 29.54 6.42 15.15
N GLY A 403 29.80 7.47 14.38
CA GLY A 403 31.02 8.28 14.58
C GLY A 403 31.97 8.30 13.41
N ASP A 404 31.87 7.34 12.50
CA ASP A 404 32.88 7.04 11.49
C ASP A 404 32.77 7.90 10.23
N LEU A 405 31.72 8.71 10.14
CA LEU A 405 31.53 9.74 9.12
C LEU A 405 30.90 10.98 9.76
N ALA A 406 31.52 12.15 9.57
CA ALA A 406 30.91 13.41 9.98
C ALA A 406 29.80 13.80 8.98
N VAL A 407 28.65 14.28 9.48
CA VAL A 407 27.51 14.66 8.63
C VAL A 407 27.89 15.76 7.63
N THR A 408 28.68 16.75 8.09
CA THR A 408 29.22 17.82 7.25
C THR A 408 30.12 17.28 6.14
N SER A 409 31.01 16.35 6.48
CA SER A 409 31.88 15.68 5.49
C SER A 409 31.08 14.88 4.45
N ALA A 410 30.01 14.19 4.87
CA ALA A 410 29.13 13.47 3.96
C ALA A 410 28.43 14.39 2.94
N GLN A 411 28.07 15.61 3.34
CA GLN A 411 27.49 16.63 2.45
C GLN A 411 28.51 17.12 1.42
N PHE A 412 29.69 17.54 1.87
CA PHE A 412 30.73 18.08 0.98
C PHE A 412 31.30 17.03 0.01
N THR A 413 31.36 15.77 0.42
CA THR A 413 31.85 14.67 -0.44
C THR A 413 30.77 14.06 -1.35
N GLY A 414 29.55 14.59 -1.33
CA GLY A 414 28.43 14.12 -2.15
C GLY A 414 27.86 12.75 -1.74
N LYS A 415 28.33 12.18 -0.62
CA LYS A 415 27.81 10.93 -0.03
C LYS A 415 26.42 11.11 0.60
N MET A 416 26.06 12.35 0.90
CA MET A 416 24.73 12.76 1.28
C MET A 416 24.31 13.98 0.47
N ARG A 417 23.14 13.91 -0.14
CA ARG A 417 22.53 15.02 -0.89
C ARG A 417 21.31 15.51 -0.12
N LEU A 418 21.16 16.82 -0.04
CA LEU A 418 19.99 17.50 0.52
C LEU A 418 19.33 18.33 -0.59
N ARG A 419 18.02 18.21 -0.75
CA ARG A 419 17.18 19.07 -1.61
C ARG A 419 16.03 19.63 -0.77
N GLY A 420 15.65 20.90 -0.95
CA GLY A 420 14.58 21.56 -0.18
C GLY A 420 15.08 22.61 0.80
N GLU A 421 14.30 22.94 1.84
CA GLU A 421 14.63 24.04 2.76
C GLU A 421 15.95 23.82 3.52
N GLY A 422 16.83 24.82 3.46
CA GLY A 422 18.19 24.75 4.01
C GLY A 422 18.25 24.54 5.54
N ILE A 423 17.23 24.97 6.29
CA ILE A 423 17.19 24.83 7.76
C ILE A 423 16.99 23.38 8.21
N LEU A 424 16.41 22.53 7.35
CA LEU A 424 16.24 21.09 7.61
C LEU A 424 17.58 20.33 7.48
N GLY A 425 18.63 20.96 6.96
CA GLY A 425 20.00 20.43 6.99
C GLY A 425 20.57 20.20 8.40
N PHE A 426 20.00 20.85 9.43
CA PHE A 426 20.38 20.67 10.83
C PHE A 426 19.65 19.51 11.53
N PHE A 427 18.61 18.93 10.91
CA PHE A 427 17.86 17.80 11.46
C PHE A 427 18.72 16.54 11.62
N LEU A 428 19.46 16.15 10.57
CA LEU A 428 20.26 14.92 10.60
C LEU A 428 21.42 14.95 11.62
N PRO A 429 22.19 16.04 11.73
CA PRO A 429 23.14 16.21 12.84
C PRO A 429 22.49 16.04 14.22
N GLY A 430 21.27 16.55 14.42
CA GLY A 430 20.50 16.38 15.66
C GLY A 430 20.16 14.91 15.96
N VAL A 431 19.62 14.18 14.97
CA VAL A 431 19.30 12.75 15.09
C VAL A 431 20.55 11.91 15.37
N VAL A 432 21.65 12.17 14.65
CA VAL A 432 22.94 11.47 14.84
C VAL A 432 23.49 11.72 16.24
N THR A 433 23.46 12.97 16.70
CA THR A 433 23.93 13.37 18.03
C THR A 433 23.12 12.69 19.12
N GLN A 434 21.80 12.60 18.94
CA GLN A 434 20.89 11.95 19.86
C GLN A 434 21.13 10.43 19.94
N PHE A 435 21.28 9.77 18.80
CA PHE A 435 21.60 8.34 18.75
C PHE A 435 22.93 8.04 19.46
N ARG A 436 23.95 8.89 19.29
CA ARG A 436 25.23 8.79 20.01
C ARG A 436 25.10 9.02 21.52
N ARG A 437 24.23 9.94 21.96
CA ARG A 437 23.92 10.13 23.39
C ARG A 437 23.21 8.91 23.98
N MET A 438 22.33 8.26 23.23
CA MET A 438 21.69 6.99 23.62
C MET A 438 22.71 5.86 23.82
N LEU A 439 23.72 5.76 22.94
CA LEU A 439 24.86 4.85 23.12
C LEU A 439 25.65 5.17 24.41
N GLY A 440 25.72 6.45 24.79
CA GLY A 440 26.46 6.94 25.96
C GLY A 440 25.75 6.88 27.32
N ALA A 441 24.44 6.68 27.39
CA ALA A 441 23.63 6.89 28.61
C ALA A 441 23.92 5.90 29.77
N LYS A 442 24.42 6.39 30.92
CA LYS A 442 24.75 5.57 32.12
C LYS A 442 23.52 5.36 33.05
N GLY A 443 23.50 4.27 33.83
CA GLY A 443 22.49 4.00 34.88
C GLY A 443 21.31 3.10 34.46
N ARG A 444 20.45 2.71 35.44
CA ARG A 444 19.32 1.76 35.27
C ARG A 444 18.31 2.17 34.17
N ARG A 445 18.10 3.48 33.94
CA ARG A 445 17.22 4.01 32.88
C ARG A 445 17.86 3.99 31.48
N GLY A 446 19.19 3.93 31.37
CA GLY A 446 19.93 3.93 30.10
C GLY A 446 20.22 2.54 29.53
N LEU A 447 20.09 1.48 30.33
CA LEU A 447 20.37 0.10 29.96
C LEU A 447 19.52 -0.41 28.76
N PRO A 448 18.18 -0.18 28.70
CA PRO A 448 17.38 -0.62 27.55
C PRO A 448 17.79 0.07 26.25
N MET A 449 18.18 1.34 26.33
CA MET A 449 18.58 2.14 25.18
C MET A 449 19.95 1.74 24.63
N ARG A 450 20.88 1.38 25.52
CA ARG A 450 22.18 0.81 25.15
C ARG A 450 22.06 -0.57 24.53
N LEU A 451 21.24 -1.45 25.12
CA LEU A 451 20.96 -2.78 24.56
C LEU A 451 20.37 -2.65 23.15
N TYR A 452 19.35 -1.80 22.98
CA TYR A 452 18.75 -1.50 21.68
C TYR A 452 19.80 -1.00 20.66
N ALA A 453 20.61 -0.01 21.03
CA ALA A 453 21.62 0.55 20.14
C ALA A 453 22.77 -0.44 19.85
N GLN A 454 23.16 -1.29 20.80
CA GLN A 454 24.14 -2.36 20.58
C GLN A 454 23.61 -3.48 19.69
N THR A 455 22.33 -3.84 19.80
CA THR A 455 21.67 -4.80 18.91
C THR A 455 21.60 -4.27 17.49
N VAL A 456 21.31 -2.96 17.32
CA VAL A 456 21.37 -2.28 16.03
C VAL A 456 22.76 -2.41 15.40
N LEU A 457 23.83 -2.07 16.15
CA LEU A 457 25.21 -2.12 15.65
C LEU A 457 25.65 -3.55 15.27
N LYS A 458 25.35 -4.54 16.11
CA LYS A 458 25.61 -5.96 15.80
C LYS A 458 24.87 -6.41 14.54
N SER A 459 23.65 -5.95 14.32
CA SER A 459 22.86 -6.29 13.13
C SER A 459 23.32 -5.61 11.83
N SER A 460 24.08 -4.51 11.93
CA SER A 460 24.66 -3.80 10.79
C SER A 460 26.06 -4.28 10.36
N GLY A 461 26.70 -5.18 11.12
CA GLY A 461 28.08 -5.60 10.85
C GLY A 461 29.17 -4.55 11.14
N LEU A 462 28.79 -3.33 11.56
CA LEU A 462 29.71 -2.25 11.93
C LEU A 462 30.20 -2.41 13.37
N LYS A 463 31.53 -2.41 13.58
CA LYS A 463 32.14 -2.44 14.93
C LYS A 463 32.09 -1.05 15.57
N SER A 464 31.66 -0.97 16.83
CA SER A 464 31.73 0.27 17.63
C SER A 464 33.18 0.60 17.97
N ARG A 465 33.63 1.84 17.76
CA ARG A 465 35.00 2.32 18.02
C ARG A 465 35.39 2.42 19.51
N LYS A 466 34.73 1.70 20.41
CA LYS A 466 34.92 1.81 21.88
C LYS A 466 35.57 0.61 22.56
N GLU A 467 36.31 -0.20 21.82
CA GLU A 467 37.17 -1.26 22.40
C GLU A 467 38.69 -1.01 22.21
N SER A 468 39.14 0.12 21.64
CA SER A 468 40.58 0.41 21.44
C SER A 468 41.12 1.58 22.24
N SER A 469 40.75 1.70 23.51
CA SER A 469 41.52 2.53 24.46
C SER A 469 41.50 1.86 25.83
N ARG A 470 42.40 0.89 26.01
CA ARG A 470 43.06 0.66 27.29
C ARG A 470 44.40 1.37 27.25
#